data_AF-A0A348B026-F1
#
_entry.id   AF-A0A348B026-F1
#
_cell.length_a   1.000
_cell.length_b   1.000
_cell.length_c   1.000
_cell.angle_alpha   90.00
_cell.angle_beta   90.00
_cell.angle_gamma   90.00
#
_symmetry.space_group_name_H-M   'P 1'
#
loop_
_entity.id
_entity.type
_entity.pdbx_description
1 polymer ?
#
loop_
_entity_poly.entity_id
_entity_poly.type
_entity_poly.pdbx_seq_one_letter_code
_entity_poly.pdbx_strand_id
1 'polypeptide(L)'
;QAETGEIKGHYLNATAGNVDEMIKRAECARDFGMPIVMHDYLTGGFTANTTLAHYCRYNGLLLHIHRAMHAVIDRQRNHGIHFRVLAKTLRMSGGDHLHSGTVV
;
A
#
# COMPACT_ATOMS: atom_id res chain seq x y z
N GLN A 1 -6.96 19.80 9.72
CA GLN A 1 -5.78 20.01 10.57
C GLN A 1 -5.85 21.37 11.27
N ALA A 2 -5.93 22.50 10.55
CA ALA A 2 -5.99 23.83 11.16
C ALA A 2 -7.16 24.01 12.14
N GLU A 3 -8.36 23.57 11.79
CA GLU A 3 -9.55 23.68 12.66
C GLU A 3 -9.48 22.78 13.90
N THR A 4 -8.85 21.60 13.78
CA THR A 4 -8.92 20.55 14.81
C THR A 4 -7.70 20.49 15.71
N GLY A 5 -6.56 21.08 15.32
CA GLY A 5 -5.27 20.93 16.03
C GLY A 5 -4.63 19.54 15.93
N GLU A 6 -5.38 18.52 15.53
CA GLU A 6 -4.87 17.15 15.34
C GLU A 6 -4.25 16.93 13.95
N ILE A 7 -3.23 16.05 13.88
CA ILE A 7 -2.63 15.58 12.64
C ILE A 7 -3.71 14.88 11.78
N LYS A 8 -3.79 15.25 10.50
CA LYS A 8 -4.68 14.62 9.52
C LYS A 8 -3.86 14.10 8.34
N GLY A 9 -4.35 13.05 7.70
CA GLY A 9 -3.76 12.47 6.51
C GLY A 9 -4.85 11.92 5.59
N HIS A 10 -4.53 11.81 4.31
CA HIS A 10 -5.38 11.13 3.33
C HIS A 10 -4.48 10.22 2.49
N TYR A 11 -4.89 8.97 2.31
CA TYR A 11 -4.06 7.97 1.66
C TYR A 11 -4.11 8.18 0.14
N LEU A 12 -3.24 9.05 -0.40
CA LEU A 12 -3.20 9.30 -1.84
C LEU A 12 -2.70 8.06 -2.58
N ASN A 13 -3.48 7.56 -3.54
CA ASN A 13 -3.17 6.30 -4.21
C ASN A 13 -2.08 6.47 -5.28
N ALA A 14 -0.91 5.86 -5.03
CA ALA A 14 0.22 5.84 -5.94
C ALA A 14 0.14 4.69 -6.96
N THR A 15 -0.82 3.76 -6.83
CA THR A 15 -0.99 2.65 -7.78
C THR A 15 -1.14 3.16 -9.21
N ALA A 16 -0.30 2.66 -10.11
CA ALA A 16 -0.27 3.05 -11.51
C ALA A 16 0.02 1.85 -12.42
N GLY A 17 -0.16 2.02 -13.73
CA GLY A 17 0.10 0.96 -14.72
C GLY A 17 1.59 0.68 -15.00
N ASN A 18 2.49 1.52 -14.49
CA ASN A 18 3.93 1.32 -14.55
C ASN A 18 4.62 1.99 -13.35
N VAL A 19 5.89 1.63 -13.11
CA VAL A 19 6.67 2.09 -11.94
C VAL A 19 7.00 3.58 -12.01
N ASP A 20 7.27 4.12 -13.19
CA ASP A 20 7.64 5.54 -13.35
C ASP A 20 6.47 6.46 -12.93
N GLU A 21 5.26 6.15 -13.40
CA GLU A 21 4.04 6.87 -12.99
C GLU A 21 3.70 6.65 -11.51
N MET A 22 3.99 5.48 -10.96
CA MET A 22 3.82 5.22 -9.52
C MET A 22 4.74 6.12 -8.68
N ILE A 23 6.03 6.21 -9.04
CA ILE A 23 6.99 7.05 -8.33
C ILE A 23 6.67 8.53 -8.52
N LYS A 24 6.31 8.98 -9.72
CA LYS A 24 5.88 10.35 -9.98
C LYS A 24 4.69 10.78 -9.09
N ARG A 25 3.73 9.88 -8.85
CA ARG A 25 2.62 10.15 -7.93
C ARG A 25 3.08 10.23 -6.47
N ALA A 26 3.99 9.35 -6.05
CA ALA A 26 4.56 9.38 -4.71
C ALA A 26 5.41 10.64 -4.46
N GLU A 27 6.18 11.08 -5.46
CA GLU A 27 6.92 12.35 -5.46
C GLU A 27 5.99 13.54 -5.32
N CYS A 28 4.91 13.58 -6.10
CA CYS A 28 3.90 14.62 -5.98
C CYS A 28 3.29 14.67 -4.57
N ALA A 29 2.99 13.52 -3.95
CA ALA A 29 2.49 13.46 -2.57
C ALA A 29 3.53 13.98 -1.55
N ARG A 30 4.81 13.60 -1.71
CA ARG A 30 5.92 14.10 -0.89
C ARG A 30 6.06 15.62 -1.02
N ASP A 31 6.03 16.15 -2.23
CA ASP A 31 6.22 17.57 -2.51
C ASP A 31 5.06 18.42 -1.95
N PHE A 32 3.87 17.85 -1.84
CA PHE A 32 2.74 18.44 -1.11
C PHE A 32 2.83 18.30 0.42
N GLY A 33 3.88 17.66 0.95
CA GLY A 33 4.06 17.44 2.39
C GLY A 33 3.05 16.45 2.98
N MET A 34 2.51 15.55 2.17
CA MET A 34 1.54 14.56 2.64
C MET A 34 2.23 13.52 3.54
N PRO A 35 1.60 13.10 4.65
CA PRO A 35 2.24 12.17 5.57
C PRO A 35 2.14 10.70 5.14
N ILE A 36 1.29 10.38 4.17
CA ILE A 36 0.91 9.00 3.84
C ILE A 36 0.43 8.87 2.39
N VAL A 37 0.78 7.75 1.76
CA VAL A 37 0.28 7.29 0.45
C VAL A 37 -0.30 5.89 0.58
N MET A 38 -0.95 5.39 -0.49
CA MET A 38 -1.38 3.99 -0.56
C MET A 38 -0.99 3.28 -1.84
N HIS A 39 -0.97 1.95 -1.77
CA HIS A 39 -0.73 1.08 -2.92
C HIS A 39 -1.54 -0.22 -2.86
N ASP A 40 -2.11 -0.61 -4.00
CA ASP A 40 -2.70 -1.92 -4.25
C ASP A 40 -1.60 -2.94 -4.63
N TYR A 41 -0.96 -3.56 -3.63
CA TYR A 41 0.27 -4.34 -3.84
C TYR A 41 0.11 -5.60 -4.72
N LEU A 42 -1.08 -6.20 -4.78
CA LEU A 42 -1.33 -7.40 -5.59
C LEU A 42 -1.57 -7.04 -7.05
N THR A 43 -2.38 -6.02 -7.32
CA THR A 43 -2.70 -5.59 -8.69
C THR A 43 -1.57 -4.76 -9.29
N GLY A 44 -0.84 -3.99 -8.49
CA GLY A 44 0.40 -3.33 -8.89
C GLY A 44 1.61 -4.26 -8.93
N GLY A 45 1.59 -5.34 -8.14
CA GLY A 45 2.62 -6.37 -8.09
C GLY A 45 3.73 -6.12 -7.08
N PHE A 46 4.32 -7.22 -6.58
CA PHE A 46 5.35 -7.19 -5.54
C PHE A 46 6.62 -6.41 -5.92
N THR A 47 7.01 -6.44 -7.20
CA THR A 47 8.18 -5.67 -7.67
C THR A 47 7.95 -4.17 -7.52
N ALA A 48 6.79 -3.67 -7.96
CA ALA A 48 6.41 -2.27 -7.81
C ALA A 48 6.26 -1.90 -6.33
N ASN A 49 5.60 -2.75 -5.53
CA ASN A 49 5.43 -2.52 -4.10
C ASN A 49 6.75 -2.39 -3.36
N THR A 50 7.71 -3.27 -3.64
CA THR A 50 9.04 -3.23 -3.00
C THR A 50 9.77 -1.94 -3.37
N THR A 51 9.74 -1.53 -4.64
CA THR A 51 10.28 -0.24 -5.08
C THR A 51 9.64 0.94 -4.34
N LEU A 52 8.30 0.95 -4.23
CA LEU A 52 7.59 2.01 -3.53
C LEU A 52 7.89 2.03 -2.03
N ALA A 53 8.01 0.87 -1.39
CA ALA A 53 8.35 0.75 0.02
C ALA A 53 9.75 1.33 0.30
N HIS A 54 10.73 1.05 -0.55
CA HIS A 54 12.05 1.67 -0.48
C HIS A 54 11.96 3.19 -0.64
N TYR A 55 11.23 3.67 -1.66
CA TYR A 55 11.03 5.10 -1.87
C TYR A 55 10.42 5.78 -0.63
N CYS A 56 9.36 5.20 -0.07
CA CYS A 56 8.68 5.72 1.12
C CYS A 56 9.63 5.80 2.32
N ARG A 57 10.47 4.77 2.54
CA ARG A 57 11.48 4.76 3.60
C ARG A 57 12.50 5.89 3.46
N TYR A 58 12.95 6.20 2.24
CA TYR A 58 13.91 7.28 2.02
C TYR A 58 13.30 8.69 2.04
N ASN A 59 11.98 8.80 1.86
CA ASN A 59 11.28 10.09 1.76
C ASN A 59 10.36 10.37 2.97
N GLY A 60 10.33 9.51 3.98
CA GLY A 60 9.53 9.72 5.19
C GLY A 60 8.02 9.65 4.96
N LEU A 61 7.57 8.92 3.95
CA LEU A 61 6.14 8.68 3.69
C LEU A 61 5.69 7.39 4.39
N LEU A 62 4.55 7.43 5.08
CA LEU A 62 3.86 6.21 5.47
C LEU A 62 3.23 5.55 4.23
N LEU A 63 3.21 4.21 4.22
CA LEU A 63 2.68 3.41 3.12
C LEU A 63 1.53 2.51 3.57
N HIS A 64 0.30 2.91 3.26
CA HIS A 64 -0.90 2.10 3.46
C HIS A 64 -1.07 1.07 2.34
N ILE A 65 -1.20 -0.21 2.68
CA ILE A 65 -1.39 -1.27 1.69
C ILE A 65 -2.83 -1.73 1.63
N HIS A 66 -3.41 -1.60 0.43
CA HIS A 66 -4.70 -2.16 0.12
C HIS A 66 -4.53 -3.50 -0.61
N ARG A 67 -5.38 -4.47 -0.27
CA ARG A 67 -5.26 -5.87 -0.72
C ARG A 67 -6.20 -6.20 -1.89
N ALA A 68 -6.46 -5.25 -2.78
CA ALA A 68 -7.29 -5.49 -3.96
C ALA A 68 -6.88 -6.80 -4.65
N MET A 69 -7.86 -7.58 -5.16
CA MET A 69 -7.67 -8.91 -5.76
C MET A 69 -7.38 -10.08 -4.79
N HIS A 70 -7.13 -9.87 -3.50
CA HIS A 70 -6.76 -10.97 -2.59
C HIS A 70 -7.77 -12.14 -2.57
N ALA A 71 -9.07 -11.84 -2.57
CA ALA A 71 -10.14 -12.84 -2.54
C ALA A 71 -10.24 -13.70 -3.80
N VAL A 72 -9.61 -13.30 -4.91
CA VAL A 72 -9.45 -14.16 -6.09
C VAL A 72 -8.51 -15.33 -5.79
N ILE A 73 -7.57 -15.14 -4.87
CA ILE A 73 -6.50 -16.09 -4.55
C ILE A 73 -6.77 -16.83 -3.23
N ASP A 74 -7.37 -16.17 -2.24
CA ASP A 74 -7.37 -16.65 -0.85
C ASP A 74 -8.72 -17.09 -0.30
N ARG A 75 -9.80 -17.00 -1.09
CA ARG A 75 -11.17 -17.24 -0.61
C ARG A 75 -11.55 -18.71 -0.52
N GLN A 76 -11.13 -19.51 -1.50
CA GLN A 76 -11.53 -20.92 -1.58
C GLN A 76 -10.60 -21.79 -0.73
N ARG A 77 -11.16 -22.60 0.16
CA ARG A 77 -10.38 -23.45 1.08
C ARG A 77 -9.64 -24.58 0.35
N ASN A 78 -10.17 -25.04 -0.78
CA ASN A 78 -9.69 -26.20 -1.52
C ASN A 78 -8.67 -25.85 -2.62
N HIS A 79 -8.55 -24.59 -3.03
CA HIS A 79 -7.56 -24.15 -4.02
C HIS A 79 -7.24 -22.66 -3.83
N GLY A 80 -5.95 -22.33 -3.78
CA GLY A 80 -5.50 -20.95 -3.62
C GLY A 80 -4.33 -20.80 -2.64
N ILE A 81 -4.08 -19.56 -2.22
CA ILE A 81 -3.07 -19.22 -1.21
C ILE A 81 -3.76 -18.50 -0.07
N HIS A 82 -3.79 -19.12 1.11
CA HIS A 82 -4.43 -18.51 2.28
C HIS A 82 -3.83 -17.13 2.62
N PHE A 83 -4.68 -16.15 2.97
CA PHE A 83 -4.30 -14.75 3.21
C PHE A 83 -3.11 -14.57 4.15
N ARG A 84 -2.98 -15.42 5.18
CA ARG A 84 -1.80 -15.42 6.09
C ARG A 84 -0.44 -15.45 5.38
N VAL A 85 -0.36 -16.11 4.22
CA VAL A 85 0.86 -16.15 3.39
C VAL A 85 1.06 -14.78 2.74
N LEU A 86 0.02 -14.23 2.12
CA LEU A 86 0.02 -12.90 1.50
C LEU A 86 0.36 -11.78 2.49
N ALA A 87 -0.12 -11.88 3.73
CA ALA A 87 0.21 -10.93 4.79
C ALA A 87 1.69 -10.99 5.20
N LYS A 88 2.27 -12.20 5.29
CA LYS A 88 3.70 -12.37 5.57
C LYS A 88 4.57 -11.86 4.43
N THR A 89 4.20 -12.16 3.18
CA THR A 89 4.95 -11.67 2.01
C THR A 89 4.86 -10.17 1.89
N LEU A 90 3.71 -9.56 2.19
CA LEU A 90 3.60 -8.10 2.26
C LEU A 90 4.51 -7.52 3.33
N ARG A 91 4.53 -8.09 4.55
CA ARG A 91 5.43 -7.64 5.62
C ARG A 91 6.92 -7.67 5.20
N MET A 92 7.31 -8.63 4.36
CA MET A 92 8.67 -8.68 3.80
C MET A 92 8.91 -7.66 2.69
N SER A 93 7.93 -7.46 1.80
CA SER A 93 8.03 -6.49 0.69
C SER A 93 8.00 -5.04 1.16
N GLY A 94 7.26 -4.75 2.24
CA GLY A 94 7.14 -3.44 2.88
C GLY A 94 5.73 -2.86 2.80
N GLY A 95 5.29 -2.30 3.93
CA GLY A 95 3.99 -1.65 4.13
C GLY A 95 3.76 -1.38 5.62
N ASP A 96 3.25 -0.20 5.95
CA ASP A 96 3.01 0.21 7.34
C ASP A 96 1.64 -0.25 7.84
N HIS A 97 0.65 -0.28 6.94
CA HIS A 97 -0.69 -0.81 7.20
C HIS A 97 -1.05 -1.86 6.15
N LEU A 98 -1.90 -2.81 6.52
CA LEU A 98 -2.52 -3.79 5.62
C LEU A 98 -3.96 -4.01 6.03
N HIS A 99 -4.90 -3.95 5.07
CA HIS A 99 -6.27 -4.38 5.32
C HIS A 99 -6.31 -5.84 5.77
N SER A 100 -6.88 -6.11 6.96
CA SER A 100 -6.98 -7.45 7.55
C SER A 100 -8.37 -8.07 7.46
N GLY A 101 -9.41 -7.26 7.23
CA GLY A 101 -10.81 -7.68 7.21
C GLY A 101 -11.50 -7.41 8.53
N THR A 102 -12.82 -7.57 8.54
CA THR A 102 -13.70 -7.20 9.67
C THR A 102 -14.32 -8.40 10.38
N VAL A 103 -13.95 -9.63 10.00
CA VAL A 103 -14.53 -10.90 10.46
C VAL A 103 -15.95 -11.19 9.96
N VAL A 104 -16.83 -10.17 9.89
CA VAL A 104 -18.20 -10.26 9.33
C VAL A 104 -18.24 -10.66 7.85
#